data_AF-A0A258BCZ8-F1
#
_entry.id   AF-A0A258BCZ8-F1
#
_cell.length_a   1.000
_cell.length_b   1.000
_cell.length_c   1.000
_cell.angle_alpha   90.00
_cell.angle_beta   90.00
_cell.angle_gamma   90.00
#
_symmetry.space_group_name_H-M   'P 1'
#
loop_
_entity.id
_entity.type
_entity.pdbx_description
1 polymer ?
#
loop_
_entity_poly.entity_id
_entity_poly.type
_entity_poly.pdbx_seq_one_letter_code
_entity_poly.pdbx_strand_id
1 'polypeptide(L)'
;STYSQIEEYAGGAHGNLAFHPVLWDKAADKPLDPQTLFAPDADLKPAETYLCRQVEAERSKRAQTPITQASSGFGCPKLKSAHFVLIPSTEAGKAAAIDVLFAPYDVGPYAEGTYQIRLPYSVIQDAIAPAYAAQFGGNPAPMPAEKLPPEALSPDQE
;
A
#
# COMPACT_ATOMS: atom_id res chain seq x y z
N SER A 1 -5.40 8.53 8.39
CA SER A 1 -4.05 7.93 8.42
C SER A 1 -3.09 8.81 7.67
N THR A 2 -1.80 8.70 7.98
CA THR A 2 -0.70 9.31 7.23
C THR A 2 0.50 8.38 7.30
N TYR A 3 1.57 8.65 6.55
CA TYR A 3 2.85 7.98 6.73
C TYR A 3 3.98 8.99 6.55
N SER A 4 5.14 8.68 7.14
CA SER A 4 6.42 9.31 6.80
C SER A 4 7.33 8.30 6.13
N GLN A 5 8.19 8.80 5.23
CA GLN A 5 9.36 8.07 4.76
C GLN A 5 10.54 8.52 5.60
N ILE A 6 11.29 7.55 6.11
CA ILE A 6 12.48 7.79 6.92
C ILE A 6 13.66 7.23 6.14
N GLU A 7 14.62 8.10 5.83
CA GLU A 7 15.87 7.74 5.20
C GLU A 7 17.01 7.95 6.18
N GLU A 8 17.84 6.94 6.37
CA GLU A 8 19.00 6.99 7.27
C GLU A 8 20.26 6.58 6.51
N TYR A 9 21.31 7.40 6.61
CA TYR A 9 22.64 7.07 6.08
C TYR A 9 23.66 7.05 7.21
N ALA A 10 24.15 5.84 7.52
CA ALA A 10 25.16 5.60 8.56
C ALA A 10 26.54 5.22 7.97
N GLY A 11 26.80 5.59 6.70
CA GLY A 11 27.96 5.15 5.93
C GLY A 11 27.67 3.95 5.01
N GLY A 12 28.64 3.59 4.16
CA GLY A 12 28.50 2.51 3.16
C GLY A 12 28.03 2.99 1.79
N ALA A 13 27.50 2.08 0.97
CA ALA A 13 27.18 2.32 -0.44
C ALA A 13 25.90 3.14 -0.68
N HIS A 14 24.89 3.01 0.19
CA HIS A 14 23.63 3.75 0.11
C HIS A 14 22.97 3.87 1.50
N GLY A 15 21.95 4.73 1.63
CA GLY A 15 21.10 4.83 2.84
C GLY A 15 20.08 3.70 2.94
N ASN A 16 19.34 3.65 4.05
CA ASN A 16 18.21 2.75 4.25
C ASN A 16 16.92 3.59 4.29
N LEU A 17 15.88 3.13 3.59
CA LEU A 17 14.57 3.76 3.57
C LEU A 17 13.56 2.86 4.26
N ALA A 18 12.76 3.41 5.17
CA ALA A 18 11.63 2.74 5.79
C ALA A 18 10.37 3.61 5.74
N PHE A 19 9.20 2.95 5.80
CA PHE A 19 7.91 3.62 5.97
C PHE A 19 7.45 3.56 7.42
N HIS A 20 6.92 4.67 7.93
CA HIS A 20 6.28 4.72 9.23
C HIS A 20 4.82 5.20 9.09
N PRO A 21 3.87 4.27 8.85
CA PRO A 21 2.45 4.62 8.78
C PRO A 21 1.86 4.86 10.17
N VAL A 22 0.94 5.82 10.25
CA VAL A 22 0.13 6.10 11.44
C VAL A 22 -1.34 5.99 11.05
N LEU A 23 -2.02 5.02 11.66
CA LEU A 23 -3.47 4.95 11.71
C LEU A 23 -3.92 5.50 13.06
N TRP A 24 -4.99 6.30 13.06
CA TRP A 24 -5.50 6.96 14.25
C TRP A 24 -6.97 6.61 14.43
N ASP A 25 -7.32 6.08 15.60
CA ASP A 25 -8.69 5.92 16.04
C ASP A 25 -9.16 7.24 16.64
N LYS A 26 -10.02 7.96 15.91
CA LYS A 26 -10.55 9.26 16.35
C LYS A 26 -11.51 9.15 17.53
N ALA A 27 -12.20 8.02 17.68
CA ALA A 27 -13.17 7.84 18.76
C ALA A 27 -12.45 7.50 20.07
N ALA A 28 -11.39 6.69 19.99
CA ALA A 28 -10.58 6.30 21.14
C ALA A 28 -9.37 7.23 21.42
N ASP A 29 -9.17 8.25 20.59
CA ASP A 29 -8.08 9.24 20.64
C ASP A 29 -6.69 8.61 20.82
N LYS A 30 -6.38 7.61 19.99
CA LYS A 30 -5.11 6.87 20.09
C LYS A 30 -4.64 6.32 18.74
N PRO A 31 -3.35 5.96 18.61
CA PRO A 31 -2.87 5.18 17.48
C PRO A 31 -3.62 3.85 17.40
N LEU A 32 -4.01 3.48 16.18
CA LEU A 32 -4.56 2.19 15.86
C LEU A 32 -3.44 1.29 15.33
N ASP A 33 -3.29 0.10 15.91
CA ASP A 33 -2.42 -0.93 15.34
C ASP A 33 -3.01 -1.38 13.99
N PRO A 34 -2.29 -1.20 12.86
CA PRO A 34 -2.78 -1.63 11.56
C PRO A 34 -3.18 -3.11 11.52
N GLN A 35 -2.55 -3.98 12.32
CA GLN A 35 -2.87 -5.40 12.35
C GLN A 35 -4.28 -5.69 12.87
N THR A 36 -4.86 -4.81 13.67
CA THR A 36 -6.24 -5.00 14.16
C THR A 36 -7.27 -4.68 13.09
N LEU A 37 -6.89 -4.05 11.98
CA LEU A 37 -7.82 -3.72 10.89
C LEU A 37 -8.46 -4.98 10.28
N PHE A 38 -7.73 -6.09 10.30
CA PHE A 38 -8.20 -7.39 9.81
C PHE A 38 -8.69 -8.26 10.96
N ALA A 39 -9.69 -9.12 10.71
CA ALA A 39 -10.08 -10.12 11.69
C ALA A 39 -8.90 -11.09 11.95
N PRO A 40 -8.66 -11.54 13.20
CA PRO A 40 -7.50 -12.36 13.54
C PRO A 40 -7.36 -13.65 12.71
N ASP A 41 -8.51 -14.23 12.34
CA ASP A 41 -8.70 -15.46 11.58
C ASP A 41 -9.13 -15.23 10.12
N ALA A 42 -9.09 -13.98 9.64
CA ALA A 42 -9.41 -13.66 8.25
C ALA A 42 -8.53 -14.43 7.25
N ASP A 43 -9.14 -14.89 6.15
CA ASP A 43 -8.37 -15.35 5.00
C ASP A 43 -7.83 -14.15 4.21
N LEU A 44 -6.52 -13.93 4.32
CA LEU A 44 -5.83 -12.84 3.62
C LEU A 44 -5.33 -13.25 2.23
N LYS A 45 -5.47 -14.52 1.83
CA LYS A 45 -4.94 -15.02 0.56
C LYS A 45 -5.47 -14.24 -0.66
N PRO A 46 -6.77 -13.90 -0.77
CA PRO A 46 -7.26 -13.11 -1.91
C PRO A 46 -6.55 -11.76 -2.04
N ALA A 47 -6.35 -11.08 -0.91
CA ALA A 47 -5.65 -9.81 -0.84
C ALA A 47 -4.15 -9.94 -1.17
N GLU A 48 -3.48 -10.95 -0.64
CA GLU A 48 -2.07 -11.22 -0.91
C GLU A 48 -1.82 -11.62 -2.37
N THR A 49 -2.71 -12.42 -2.96
CA THR A 49 -2.66 -12.76 -4.40
C THR A 49 -2.86 -11.52 -5.26
N TYR A 50 -3.82 -10.66 -4.90
CA TYR A 50 -4.01 -9.39 -5.59
C TYR A 50 -2.74 -8.52 -5.51
N LEU A 51 -2.19 -8.33 -4.32
CA LEU A 51 -0.97 -7.54 -4.12
C LEU A 51 0.20 -8.09 -4.91
N CYS A 52 0.40 -9.40 -4.90
CA CYS A 52 1.49 -10.02 -5.65
C CYS A 52 1.38 -9.73 -7.15
N ARG A 53 0.18 -9.91 -7.72
CA ARG A 53 -0.08 -9.60 -9.13
C ARG A 53 0.19 -8.13 -9.46
N GLN A 54 -0.24 -7.20 -8.61
CA GLN A 54 -0.01 -5.76 -8.84
C GLN A 54 1.47 -5.39 -8.74
N VAL A 55 2.19 -5.96 -7.77
CA VAL A 55 3.64 -5.79 -7.66
C VAL A 55 4.33 -6.31 -8.91
N GLU A 56 4.02 -7.53 -9.36
CA GLU A 56 4.60 -8.10 -10.59
C GLU A 56 4.30 -7.25 -11.82
N ALA A 57 3.08 -6.71 -11.93
CA ALA A 57 2.70 -5.81 -13.01
C ALA A 57 3.52 -4.51 -12.99
N GLU A 58 3.65 -3.86 -11.83
CA GLU A 58 4.44 -2.62 -11.70
C GLU A 58 5.93 -2.87 -11.93
N ARG A 59 6.48 -3.97 -11.41
CA ARG A 59 7.87 -4.37 -11.66
C ARG A 59 8.11 -4.62 -13.14
N SER A 60 7.23 -5.37 -13.78
CA SER A 60 7.32 -5.66 -15.22
C SER A 60 7.23 -4.39 -16.06
N LYS A 61 6.36 -3.46 -15.69
CA LYS A 61 6.22 -2.15 -16.33
C LYS A 61 7.51 -1.33 -16.21
N ARG A 62 8.07 -1.21 -15.01
CA ARG A 62 9.33 -0.47 -14.77
C ARG A 62 10.50 -1.09 -15.54
N ALA A 63 10.58 -2.42 -15.58
CA ALA A 63 11.65 -3.14 -16.25
C ALA A 63 11.45 -3.31 -17.77
N GLN A 64 10.26 -2.96 -18.29
CA GLN A 64 9.86 -3.18 -19.69
C GLN A 64 10.00 -4.63 -20.15
N THR A 65 9.92 -5.59 -19.21
CA THR A 65 10.03 -7.03 -19.44
C THR A 65 9.26 -7.78 -18.35
N PRO A 66 8.68 -8.96 -18.63
CA PRO A 66 7.97 -9.71 -17.60
C PRO A 66 8.86 -10.09 -16.41
N ILE A 67 8.43 -9.72 -15.20
CA ILE A 67 9.04 -10.10 -13.92
C ILE A 67 7.97 -10.74 -13.06
N THR A 68 8.22 -11.98 -12.63
CA THR A 68 7.44 -12.62 -11.58
C THR A 68 8.23 -12.61 -10.26
N GLN A 69 7.53 -12.60 -9.14
CA GLN A 69 8.13 -12.75 -7.82
C GLN A 69 8.93 -14.06 -7.78
N ALA A 70 8.32 -15.16 -8.23
CA ALA A 70 8.94 -16.48 -8.34
C ALA A 70 10.27 -16.49 -9.11
N SER A 71 10.36 -15.77 -10.24
CA SER A 71 11.60 -15.71 -11.04
C SER A 71 12.64 -14.72 -10.50
N SER A 72 12.22 -13.77 -9.66
CA SER A 72 13.08 -12.68 -9.19
C SER A 72 13.81 -12.96 -7.88
N GLY A 73 13.47 -14.06 -7.19
CA GLY A 73 14.01 -14.40 -5.87
C GLY A 73 13.37 -13.62 -4.71
N PHE A 74 12.32 -12.83 -4.99
CA PHE A 74 11.52 -12.14 -3.99
C PHE A 74 10.19 -12.86 -3.75
N GLY A 75 9.66 -12.75 -2.54
CA GLY A 75 8.39 -13.36 -2.14
C GLY A 75 7.19 -12.47 -2.49
N CYS A 76 6.03 -13.10 -2.71
CA CYS A 76 4.77 -12.34 -2.73
C CYS A 76 4.53 -11.65 -1.37
N PRO A 77 3.96 -10.42 -1.36
CA PRO A 77 3.67 -9.69 -0.13
C PRO A 77 2.77 -10.44 0.84
N LYS A 78 3.02 -10.25 2.14
CA LYS A 78 2.15 -10.70 3.23
C LYS A 78 1.51 -9.51 3.92
N LEU A 79 0.19 -9.54 4.06
CA LEU A 79 -0.54 -8.37 4.56
C LEU A 79 -0.31 -8.14 6.06
N LYS A 80 -0.05 -9.21 6.82
CA LYS A 80 0.27 -9.13 8.26
C LYS A 80 1.60 -8.45 8.58
N SER A 81 2.51 -8.33 7.62
CA SER A 81 3.80 -7.63 7.81
C SER A 81 3.88 -6.34 7.01
N ALA A 82 2.78 -5.94 6.36
CA ALA A 82 2.80 -4.82 5.44
C ALA A 82 2.54 -3.50 6.15
N HIS A 83 3.21 -2.45 5.68
CA HIS A 83 2.90 -1.07 6.04
C HIS A 83 1.78 -0.56 5.13
N PHE A 84 0.76 0.09 5.68
CA PHE A 84 -0.29 0.65 4.83
C PHE A 84 -0.97 1.87 5.45
N VAL A 85 -1.66 2.63 4.60
CA VAL A 85 -2.51 3.75 5.00
C VAL A 85 -3.89 3.63 4.37
N LEU A 86 -4.91 4.18 5.04
CA LEU A 86 -6.26 4.28 4.50
C LEU A 86 -6.33 5.31 3.38
N ILE A 87 -7.07 4.98 2.33
CA ILE A 87 -7.37 5.88 1.21
C ILE A 87 -8.78 6.43 1.36
N PRO A 88 -8.94 7.76 1.35
CA PRO A 88 -10.25 8.39 1.47
C PRO A 88 -11.24 7.89 0.42
N SER A 89 -12.49 7.75 0.85
CA SER A 89 -13.62 7.44 -0.01
C SER A 89 -14.25 8.71 -0.57
N THR A 90 -15.00 8.56 -1.66
CA THR A 90 -16.00 9.53 -2.10
C THR A 90 -17.17 9.68 -1.10
N GLU A 91 -17.38 8.70 -0.21
CA GLU A 91 -18.30 8.81 0.92
C GLU A 91 -17.61 9.48 2.12
N ALA A 92 -18.21 10.58 2.60
CA ALA A 92 -17.63 11.38 3.68
C ALA A 92 -17.35 10.54 4.93
N GLY A 93 -16.11 10.65 5.44
CA GLY A 93 -15.67 9.95 6.65
C GLY A 93 -15.29 8.49 6.46
N LYS A 94 -15.39 7.92 5.25
CA LYS A 94 -15.04 6.52 4.98
C LYS A 94 -13.72 6.36 4.23
N ALA A 95 -13.17 5.16 4.30
CA ALA A 95 -12.08 4.68 3.45
C ALA A 95 -12.64 3.81 2.33
N ALA A 96 -12.02 3.84 1.16
CA ALA A 96 -12.43 2.99 0.02
C ALA A 96 -11.35 1.98 -0.40
N ALA A 97 -10.14 2.13 0.14
CA ALA A 97 -9.01 1.24 -0.09
C ALA A 97 -7.97 1.43 1.01
N ILE A 98 -6.95 0.58 0.99
CA ILE A 98 -5.67 0.87 1.62
C ILE A 98 -4.58 0.96 0.55
N ASP A 99 -3.58 1.81 0.74
CA ASP A 99 -2.36 1.76 -0.04
C ASP A 99 -1.29 1.06 0.79
N VAL A 100 -0.79 -0.05 0.28
CA VAL A 100 0.29 -0.83 0.86
C VAL A 100 1.63 -0.27 0.39
N LEU A 101 2.50 0.00 1.35
CA LEU A 101 3.80 0.66 1.18
C LEU A 101 4.90 -0.38 1.33
N PHE A 102 5.71 -0.52 0.29
CA PHE A 102 6.85 -1.44 0.25
C PHE A 102 8.14 -0.64 0.15
N ALA A 103 8.96 -0.77 1.19
CA ALA A 103 10.32 -0.26 1.22
C ALA A 103 11.22 -1.05 0.25
N PRO A 104 12.42 -0.52 -0.08
CA PRO A 104 13.45 -1.32 -0.74
C PRO A 104 13.64 -2.68 -0.07
N TYR A 105 13.80 -3.73 -0.87
CA TYR A 105 13.90 -5.14 -0.45
C TYR A 105 12.62 -5.85 -0.01
N ASP A 106 11.51 -5.15 0.23
CA ASP A 106 10.26 -5.83 0.62
C ASP A 106 9.72 -6.72 -0.51
N VAL A 107 9.80 -6.24 -1.76
CA VAL A 107 9.20 -6.89 -2.93
C VAL A 107 10.08 -6.86 -4.19
N GLY A 108 11.25 -6.26 -4.09
CA GLY A 108 12.18 -6.05 -5.19
C GLY A 108 13.51 -5.49 -4.68
N PRO A 109 14.58 -5.50 -5.50
CA PRO A 109 15.90 -5.01 -5.14
C PRO A 109 15.90 -3.51 -4.82
N TYR A 110 16.90 -3.06 -4.08
CA TYR A 110 17.02 -1.65 -3.68
C TYR A 110 17.00 -0.67 -4.85
N ALA A 111 17.61 -1.04 -5.98
CA ALA A 111 17.66 -0.21 -7.18
C ALA A 111 16.28 0.10 -7.79
N GLU A 112 15.26 -0.72 -7.50
CA GLU A 112 13.89 -0.48 -7.94
C GLU A 112 13.16 0.58 -7.08
N GLY A 113 13.72 0.94 -5.92
CA GLY A 113 13.13 1.90 -4.99
C GLY A 113 11.88 1.36 -4.28
N THR A 114 10.94 2.25 -3.98
CA THR A 114 9.71 1.92 -3.26
C THR A 114 8.56 1.53 -4.20
N TYR A 115 7.59 0.80 -3.64
CA TYR A 115 6.31 0.51 -4.27
C TYR A 115 5.17 0.96 -3.37
N GLN A 116 4.13 1.56 -3.98
CA GLN A 116 2.87 1.87 -3.32
C GLN A 116 1.75 1.22 -4.13
N ILE A 117 1.12 0.19 -3.58
CA ILE A 117 0.10 -0.61 -4.27
C ILE A 117 -1.24 -0.41 -3.59
N ARG A 118 -2.22 0.06 -4.35
CA ARG A 118 -3.60 0.20 -3.87
C ARG A 118 -4.29 -1.14 -3.79
N LEU A 119 -4.85 -1.45 -2.62
CA LEU A 119 -5.68 -2.61 -2.36
C LEU A 119 -7.13 -2.14 -2.12
N PRO A 120 -8.04 -2.31 -3.11
CA PRO A 120 -9.42 -1.84 -3.01
C PRO A 120 -10.19 -2.52 -1.89
N TYR A 121 -11.15 -1.82 -1.27
CA TYR A 121 -12.01 -2.40 -0.23
C TYR A 121 -12.73 -3.66 -0.70
N SER A 122 -13.17 -3.71 -1.97
CA SER A 122 -13.82 -4.90 -2.55
C SER A 122 -12.96 -6.17 -2.53
N VAL A 123 -11.64 -6.05 -2.39
CA VAL A 123 -10.71 -7.19 -2.30
C VAL A 123 -10.49 -7.64 -0.84
N ILE A 124 -10.68 -6.74 0.13
CA ILE A 124 -10.40 -6.98 1.56
C ILE A 124 -11.64 -6.99 2.44
N GLN A 125 -12.83 -6.71 1.90
CA GLN A 125 -14.06 -6.52 2.69
C GLN A 125 -14.36 -7.68 3.64
N ASP A 126 -14.15 -8.93 3.19
CA ASP A 126 -14.41 -10.13 4.00
C ASP A 126 -13.33 -10.38 5.06
N ALA A 127 -12.18 -9.70 4.94
CA ALA A 127 -11.08 -9.78 5.89
C ALA A 127 -11.10 -8.65 6.93
N ILE A 128 -11.81 -7.56 6.69
CA ILE A 128 -11.90 -6.43 7.63
C ILE A 128 -12.60 -6.88 8.91
N ALA A 129 -12.02 -6.54 10.06
CA ALA A 129 -12.65 -6.85 11.34
C ALA A 129 -14.01 -6.15 11.46
N PRO A 130 -15.06 -6.81 11.99
CA PRO A 130 -16.40 -6.23 12.06
C PRO A 130 -16.46 -4.84 12.73
N ALA A 131 -15.59 -4.58 13.70
CA ALA A 131 -15.47 -3.28 14.37
C ALA A 131 -15.14 -2.12 13.43
N TYR A 132 -14.50 -2.39 12.28
CA TYR A 132 -14.06 -1.39 11.31
C TYR A 132 -14.84 -1.41 9.99
N ALA A 133 -15.71 -2.40 9.76
CA ALA A 133 -16.43 -2.54 8.48
C ALA A 133 -17.24 -1.27 8.12
N ALA A 134 -17.87 -0.62 9.10
CA ALA A 134 -18.63 0.61 8.89
C ALA A 134 -17.76 1.82 8.48
N GLN A 135 -16.43 1.74 8.64
CA GLN A 135 -15.47 2.77 8.24
C GLN A 135 -15.12 2.67 6.75
N PHE A 136 -15.56 1.62 6.04
CA PHE A 136 -15.30 1.42 4.63
C PHE A 136 -16.57 1.60 3.76
N GLY A 137 -16.39 2.08 2.54
CA GLY A 137 -17.47 2.28 1.57
C GLY A 137 -17.06 3.19 0.40
N GLY A 138 -17.95 3.39 -0.55
CA GLY A 138 -17.75 4.22 -1.73
C GLY A 138 -16.58 3.82 -2.63
N ASN A 139 -16.16 4.76 -3.49
CA ASN A 139 -15.03 4.58 -4.40
C ASN A 139 -13.79 5.32 -3.86
N PRO A 140 -12.57 4.89 -4.20
CA PRO A 140 -11.36 5.66 -3.88
C PRO A 140 -11.50 7.08 -4.44
N ALA A 141 -11.33 8.07 -3.56
CA ALA A 141 -11.23 9.45 -4.01
C ALA A 141 -10.05 9.57 -5.00
N PRO A 142 -10.16 10.43 -6.03
CA PRO A 142 -9.02 10.74 -6.89
C PRO A 142 -7.81 11.10 -6.02
N MET A 143 -6.62 10.61 -6.37
CA MET A 143 -5.42 11.07 -5.67
C MET A 143 -5.36 12.60 -5.80
N PRO A 144 -5.07 13.34 -4.71
CA PRO A 144 -4.83 14.77 -4.84
C PRO A 144 -3.73 15.00 -5.88
N ALA A 145 -3.94 15.94 -6.80
CA ALA A 145 -3.00 16.24 -7.90
C ALA A 145 -1.56 16.51 -7.41
N GLU A 146 -1.41 16.99 -6.18
CA GLU A 146 -0.13 17.22 -5.47
C GLU A 146 0.74 15.95 -5.32
N LYS A 147 0.15 14.75 -5.37
CA LYS A 147 0.85 13.46 -5.19
C LYS A 147 1.02 12.66 -6.48
N LEU A 148 0.63 13.22 -7.63
CA LEU A 148 0.95 12.60 -8.91
C LEU A 148 2.46 12.78 -9.18
N PRO A 149 3.16 11.75 -9.68
CA PRO A 149 4.48 11.98 -10.28
C PRO A 149 4.33 13.02 -11.41
N PRO A 150 5.32 13.90 -11.62
CA PRO A 150 5.19 15.03 -12.55
C PRO A 150 4.81 14.61 -13.99
N GLU A 151 5.10 13.38 -14.41
CA GLU A 151 4.69 12.83 -15.72
C GLU A 151 3.18 12.65 -15.90
N ALA A 152 2.40 12.58 -14.83
CA ALA A 152 0.95 12.40 -14.92
C ALA A 152 0.17 13.73 -14.98
N LEU A 153 0.88 14.87 -15.00
CA LEU A 153 0.30 16.21 -15.02
C LEU A 153 0.31 16.88 -16.41
N SER A 154 0.58 16.16 -17.50
CA SER A 154 0.41 16.74 -18.84
C SER A 154 -1.02 16.47 -19.35
N PRO A 155 -1.90 17.48 -19.43
CA PRO A 155 -2.85 17.52 -20.54
C PRO A 155 -2.07 17.85 -21.83
N ASP A 156 -2.71 17.69 -22.98
CA ASP A 156 -2.20 17.84 -24.35
C ASP A 156 -1.63 16.50 -24.87
N GLN A 157 -2.36 15.62 -25.58
CA GLN A 157 -3.35 15.83 -26.63
C GLN A 157 -2.92 16.89 -27.65
N GLU A 158 -2.10 16.44 -28.60
CA GLU A 158 -2.24 16.82 -30.01
C GLU A 158 -2.43 15.55 -30.85
#